data_AF-A0A7C6AN95-F1
#
_entry.id   AF-A0A7C6AN95-F1
#
_cell.length_a   1.000
_cell.length_b   1.000
_cell.length_c   1.000
_cell.angle_alpha   90.00
_cell.angle_beta   90.00
_cell.angle_gamma   90.00
#
_symmetry.space_group_name_H-M   'P 1'
#
loop_
_entity.id
_entity.type
_entity.pdbx_description
1 polymer ?
#
loop_
_entity_poly.entity_id
_entity_poly.type
_entity_poly.pdbx_seq_one_letter_code
_entity_poly.pdbx_strand_id
1 'polypeptide(L)'
;MALYYKLQVFKDVYTLVQKVFIYTQEFPREYKYTLGQDMKRDAIQLVRSIYRANKAKDKVVYLETFLDDFELLKFEIRLCVDMKILAMKKQAELSGLMDSIGKQITGWRNANR
;
A
#
# COMPACT_ATOMS: atom_id res chain seq x y z
N MET A 1 13.91 -19.97 -1.64
CA MET A 1 13.29 -18.63 -1.57
C MET A 1 13.25 -18.19 -0.12
N ALA A 2 13.67 -16.97 0.22
CA ALA A 2 13.47 -16.45 1.56
C ALA A 2 11.97 -16.37 1.88
N LEU A 3 11.62 -16.57 3.14
CA LEU A 3 10.24 -16.43 3.62
C LEU A 3 9.79 -14.99 3.39
N TYR A 4 8.69 -14.79 2.65
CA TYR A 4 8.25 -13.45 2.21
C TYR A 4 8.05 -12.46 3.36
N TYR A 5 7.64 -12.94 4.53
CA TYR A 5 7.44 -12.13 5.74
C TYR A 5 8.75 -11.62 6.38
N LYS A 6 9.91 -12.12 5.94
CA LYS A 6 11.22 -11.60 6.34
C LYS A 6 11.69 -10.43 5.48
N LEU A 7 11.07 -10.20 4.32
CA LEU A 7 11.43 -9.09 3.42
C LEU A 7 11.10 -7.75 4.07
N GLN A 8 12.00 -6.78 3.99
CA GLN A 8 11.74 -5.44 4.54
C GLN A 8 10.51 -4.80 3.88
N VAL A 9 10.37 -4.95 2.56
CA VAL A 9 9.22 -4.41 1.82
C VAL A 9 7.89 -4.97 2.29
N PHE A 10 7.86 -6.24 2.72
CA PHE A 10 6.67 -6.84 3.28
C PHE A 10 6.29 -6.21 4.63
N LYS A 11 7.28 -5.97 5.51
CA LYS A 11 7.05 -5.35 6.82
C LYS A 11 6.52 -3.92 6.67
N ASP A 12 7.07 -3.17 5.73
CA ASP A 12 6.65 -1.79 5.48
C ASP A 12 5.23 -1.76 4.90
N VAL A 13 4.90 -2.63 3.94
CA VAL A 13 3.53 -2.74 3.40
C VAL A 13 2.55 -3.24 4.46
N TYR A 14 2.96 -4.18 5.32
CA TYR A 14 2.12 -4.62 6.43
C TYR A 14 1.82 -3.47 7.40
N THR A 15 2.82 -2.63 7.70
CA THR A 15 2.66 -1.43 8.51
C THR A 15 1.71 -0.43 7.84
N LEU A 16 1.79 -0.29 6.52
CA LEU A 16 0.88 0.58 5.74
C LEU A 16 -0.56 0.09 5.86
N VAL A 17 -0.79 -1.22 5.69
CA VAL A 17 -2.11 -1.84 5.84
C VAL A 17 -2.66 -1.57 7.24
N GLN A 18 -1.87 -1.79 8.30
CA GLN A 18 -2.30 -1.52 9.66
C GLN A 18 -2.73 -0.05 9.86
N LYS A 19 -1.94 0.91 9.34
CA LYS A 19 -2.29 2.33 9.42
C LYS A 19 -3.55 2.67 8.66
N VAL A 20 -3.74 2.14 7.45
CA VAL A 20 -4.99 2.31 6.69
C VAL A 20 -6.18 1.80 7.50
N PHE A 21 -6.08 0.61 8.11
CA PHE A 21 -7.13 0.05 8.95
C PHE A 21 -7.43 0.87 10.20
N ILE A 22 -6.41 1.46 10.83
CA ILE A 22 -6.58 2.31 12.01
C ILE A 22 -7.23 3.64 11.61
N TYR A 23 -6.73 4.30 10.56
CA TYR A 23 -7.17 5.64 10.20
C TYR A 23 -8.57 5.68 9.60
N THR A 24 -8.95 4.65 8.85
CA THR A 24 -10.32 4.51 8.29
C THR A 24 -11.38 4.22 9.35
N GLN A 25 -11.02 3.87 10.60
CA GLN A 25 -12.00 3.68 11.68
C GLN A 25 -12.65 4.99 12.11
N GLU A 26 -11.90 6.08 12.03
CA GLU A 26 -12.31 7.43 12.40
C GLU A 26 -13.09 8.16 11.29
N PHE A 27 -13.27 7.53 10.12
CA PHE A 27 -13.98 8.14 9.01
C PHE A 27 -15.46 8.36 9.37
N PRO A 28 -16.07 9.46 8.88
CA PRO A 28 -17.51 9.65 8.97
C PRO A 28 -18.26 8.48 8.35
N ARG A 29 -19.46 8.17 8.86
CA ARG A 29 -20.25 6.99 8.47
C ARG A 29 -20.47 6.88 6.95
N GLU A 30 -20.64 8.02 6.28
CA GLU A 30 -20.81 8.13 4.83
C GLU A 30 -19.62 7.54 4.04
N TYR A 31 -18.39 7.78 4.50
CA TYR A 31 -17.16 7.35 3.81
C TYR A 31 -16.62 6.01 4.33
N LYS A 32 -17.03 5.60 5.53
CA LYS A 32 -16.49 4.42 6.22
C LYS A 32 -16.75 3.11 5.48
N TYR A 33 -17.91 2.99 4.84
CA TYR A 33 -18.35 1.80 4.11
C TYR A 33 -18.20 1.92 2.58
N THR A 34 -17.63 3.03 2.12
CA THR A 34 -17.30 3.28 0.71
C THR A 34 -15.79 3.37 0.59
N LEU A 35 -15.23 4.57 0.57
CA LEU A 35 -13.80 4.84 0.44
C LEU A 35 -12.96 4.11 1.50
N GLY A 36 -13.40 4.10 2.76
CA GLY A 36 -12.69 3.40 3.83
C GLY A 36 -12.67 1.88 3.68
N GLN A 37 -13.60 1.30 2.92
CA GLN A 37 -13.60 -0.13 2.60
C GLN A 37 -12.72 -0.44 1.39
N ASP A 38 -12.78 0.41 0.36
CA ASP A 38 -11.94 0.27 -0.85
C ASP A 38 -10.46 0.39 -0.49
N MET A 39 -10.07 1.41 0.28
CA MET A 39 -8.68 1.57 0.75
C MET A 39 -8.16 0.35 1.51
N LYS A 40 -9.00 -0.31 2.34
CA LYS A 40 -8.59 -1.52 3.07
C LYS A 40 -8.35 -2.69 2.11
N ARG A 41 -9.23 -2.83 1.13
CA ARG A 41 -9.12 -3.86 0.09
C ARG A 41 -7.85 -3.65 -0.73
N ASP A 42 -7.60 -2.43 -1.17
CA ASP A 42 -6.47 -2.08 -2.04
C ASP A 42 -5.14 -2.19 -1.26
N ALA A 43 -5.10 -1.77 0.00
CA ALA A 43 -3.94 -2.00 0.86
C ALA A 43 -3.63 -3.51 1.04
N ILE A 44 -4.64 -4.37 1.22
CA ILE A 44 -4.44 -5.83 1.31
C ILE A 44 -3.97 -6.40 -0.03
N GLN A 45 -4.43 -5.85 -1.15
CA GLN A 45 -4.01 -6.30 -2.48
C GLN A 45 -2.50 -6.12 -2.69
N LEU A 46 -1.90 -5.06 -2.17
CA LEU A 46 -0.44 -4.86 -2.18
C LEU A 46 0.33 -6.02 -1.53
N VAL A 47 -0.19 -6.55 -0.42
CA VAL A 47 0.39 -7.72 0.27
C VAL A 47 0.34 -8.95 -0.64
N ARG A 48 -0.78 -9.15 -1.34
CA ARG A 48 -0.95 -10.25 -2.29
C ARG A 48 0.04 -10.15 -3.45
N SER A 49 0.28 -8.94 -3.97
CA SER A 49 1.24 -8.70 -5.05
C SER A 49 2.68 -9.00 -4.61
N ILE A 50 3.09 -8.61 -3.39
CA ILE A 50 4.40 -9.00 -2.83
C ILE A 50 4.53 -10.51 -2.70
N TYR A 51 3.50 -11.18 -2.17
CA TYR A 51 3.52 -12.64 -2.04
C TYR A 51 3.69 -13.33 -3.40
N ARG A 52 2.94 -12.88 -4.42
CA ARG A 52 3.03 -13.41 -5.78
C ARG A 52 4.40 -13.15 -6.40
N ALA A 53 4.93 -11.93 -6.29
CA ALA A 53 6.28 -11.59 -6.74
C ALA A 53 7.35 -12.46 -6.07
N ASN A 54 7.24 -12.76 -4.77
CA ASN A 54 8.20 -13.63 -4.09
C ASN A 54 8.15 -15.09 -4.54
N LYS A 55 6.97 -15.59 -4.96
CA LYS A 55 6.79 -16.98 -5.42
C LYS A 55 7.10 -17.17 -6.91
N ALA A 56 6.93 -16.12 -7.71
CA ALA A 56 7.04 -16.21 -9.16
C ALA A 56 8.48 -16.33 -9.65
N LYS A 57 8.63 -16.96 -10.83
CA LYS A 57 9.89 -16.94 -11.60
C LYS A 57 10.08 -15.57 -12.26
N ASP A 58 9.05 -15.13 -12.99
CA ASP A 58 8.96 -13.76 -13.47
C ASP A 58 8.27 -12.89 -12.42
N LYS A 59 9.06 -12.03 -11.78
CA LYS A 59 8.59 -11.14 -10.71
C LYS A 59 8.12 -9.80 -11.26
N VAL A 60 8.61 -9.41 -12.43
CA VAL A 60 8.42 -8.06 -12.98
C VAL A 60 6.94 -7.76 -13.14
N VAL A 61 6.17 -8.70 -13.71
CA VAL A 61 4.72 -8.56 -13.91
C VAL A 61 3.98 -8.25 -12.59
N TYR A 62 4.32 -8.94 -11.50
CA TYR A 62 3.67 -8.73 -10.20
C TYR A 62 4.12 -7.45 -9.51
N LEU A 63 5.36 -7.00 -9.77
CA LEU A 63 5.88 -5.75 -9.24
C LEU A 63 5.32 -4.55 -10.00
N GLU A 64 5.08 -4.64 -11.31
CA GLU A 64 4.35 -3.61 -12.05
C GLU A 64 2.88 -3.56 -11.59
N THR A 65 2.22 -4.71 -11.43
CA THR A 65 0.86 -4.76 -10.84
C THR A 65 0.81 -4.11 -9.45
N PHE A 66 1.83 -4.34 -8.62
CA PHE A 66 1.95 -3.68 -7.33
C PHE A 66 2.00 -2.15 -7.51
N LEU A 67 2.81 -1.65 -8.43
CA LEU A 67 2.98 -0.21 -8.65
C LEU A 67 1.67 0.44 -9.11
N ASP A 68 0.90 -0.22 -9.98
CA ASP A 68 -0.41 0.26 -10.42
C ASP A 68 -1.41 0.34 -9.25
N ASP A 69 -1.56 -0.76 -8.49
CA ASP A 69 -2.42 -0.82 -7.30
C ASP A 69 -1.98 0.23 -6.25
N PHE A 70 -0.67 0.49 -6.17
CA PHE A 70 -0.10 1.42 -5.21
C PHE A 70 -0.35 2.89 -5.56
N GLU A 71 -0.36 3.25 -6.84
CA GLU A 71 -0.76 4.60 -7.27
C GLU A 71 -2.24 4.88 -6.97
N LEU A 72 -3.11 3.86 -7.09
CA LEU A 72 -4.50 4.01 -6.71
C LEU A 72 -4.65 4.33 -5.22
N LEU A 73 -3.99 3.58 -4.33
CA LEU A 73 -4.04 3.83 -2.89
C LEU A 73 -3.48 5.22 -2.52
N LYS A 74 -2.43 5.69 -3.20
CA LYS A 74 -1.91 7.07 -3.01
C LYS A 74 -2.97 8.12 -3.37
N PHE A 75 -3.69 7.91 -4.46
CA PHE A 75 -4.77 8.79 -4.88
C PHE A 75 -5.89 8.80 -3.85
N GLU A 76 -6.35 7.64 -3.38
CA GLU A 76 -7.40 7.54 -2.34
C GLU A 76 -7.02 8.27 -1.05
N ILE A 77 -5.77 8.11 -0.59
CA ILE A 77 -5.25 8.81 0.60
C ILE A 77 -5.26 10.32 0.39
N ARG A 78 -4.87 10.82 -0.79
CA ARG A 78 -4.91 12.25 -1.11
C ARG A 78 -6.34 12.76 -1.12
N LEU A 79 -7.25 12.04 -1.78
CA LEU A 79 -8.67 12.38 -1.83
C LEU A 79 -9.28 12.49 -0.42
N CYS A 80 -8.93 11.57 0.50
CA CYS A 80 -9.41 11.64 1.88
C CYS A 80 -9.02 12.96 2.57
N VAL A 81 -7.86 13.52 2.25
CA VAL A 81 -7.38 14.76 2.87
C VAL A 81 -8.02 15.98 2.23
N ASP A 82 -8.15 15.98 0.91
CA ASP A 82 -8.83 17.04 0.16
C ASP A 82 -10.29 17.18 0.62
N MET A 83 -10.95 16.05 0.91
CA MET A 83 -12.29 15.99 1.48
C MET A 83 -12.35 16.23 3.01
N LYS A 84 -11.21 16.49 3.66
CA LYS A 84 -11.07 16.70 5.11
C LYS A 84 -11.55 15.51 5.97
N ILE A 85 -11.56 14.31 5.38
CA ILE A 85 -11.87 13.04 6.06
C ILE A 85 -10.65 12.56 6.87
N LEU A 86 -9.44 12.77 6.32
CA LEU A 86 -8.17 12.39 6.93
C LEU A 86 -7.35 13.64 7.29
N ALA A 87 -6.82 13.68 8.51
CA ALA A 87 -5.96 14.76 8.94
C ALA A 87 -4.63 14.77 8.17
N MET A 88 -4.15 15.97 7.81
CA MET A 88 -2.88 16.18 7.09
C MET A 88 -1.68 15.50 7.77
N LYS A 89 -1.64 15.47 9.10
CA LYS A 89 -0.60 14.77 9.87
C LYS A 89 -0.54 13.27 9.56
N LYS A 90 -1.71 12.62 9.44
CA LYS A 90 -1.82 11.19 9.12
C LYS A 90 -1.42 10.93 7.67
N GLN A 91 -1.74 11.85 6.75
CA GLN A 91 -1.26 11.77 5.37
C GLN A 91 0.26 11.86 5.30
N ALA A 92 0.89 12.82 5.99
CA ALA A 92 2.34 12.97 5.96
C ALA A 92 3.06 11.68 6.41
N GLU A 93 2.52 11.02 7.44
CA GLU A 93 3.02 9.73 7.92
C GLU A 93 2.83 8.60 6.89
N LEU A 94 1.65 8.49 6.28
CA LEU A 94 1.39 7.51 5.22
C LEU A 94 2.31 7.77 4.00
N SER A 95 2.48 9.02 3.60
CA SER A 95 3.34 9.41 2.47
C SER A 95 4.79 9.00 2.70
N GLY A 96 5.35 9.24 3.89
CA GLY A 96 6.72 8.82 4.20
C GLY A 96 6.90 7.30 4.12
N LEU A 97 5.91 6.54 4.59
CA LEU A 97 5.92 5.08 4.46
C LEU A 97 5.79 4.63 3.00
N MET A 98 4.90 5.29 2.24
CA MET A 98 4.69 5.00 0.83
C MET A 98 5.94 5.29 -0.01
N ASP A 99 6.68 6.36 0.28
CA ASP A 99 7.94 6.68 -0.41
C ASP A 99 9.00 5.60 -0.18
N SER A 100 9.11 5.08 1.06
CA SER A 100 10.01 3.96 1.37
C SER A 100 9.63 2.70 0.58
N ILE A 101 8.34 2.36 0.56
CA ILE A 101 7.81 1.19 -0.15
C ILE A 101 8.06 1.30 -1.66
N GLY A 102 7.77 2.46 -2.24
CA GLY A 102 7.96 2.70 -3.68
C GLY A 102 9.42 2.52 -4.12
N LYS A 103 10.38 3.00 -3.32
CA LYS A 103 11.82 2.80 -3.56
C LYS A 103 12.20 1.31 -3.51
N GLN A 104 11.69 0.58 -2.51
CA GLN A 104 11.97 -0.85 -2.35
C GLN A 104 11.41 -1.68 -3.52
N ILE A 105 10.17 -1.43 -3.94
CA ILE A 105 9.53 -2.14 -5.05
C ILE A 105 10.23 -1.82 -6.37
N THR A 106 10.57 -0.55 -6.62
CA THR A 106 11.30 -0.15 -7.83
C THR A 106 12.68 -0.79 -7.87
N GLY A 107 13.42 -0.78 -6.75
CA GLY A 107 14.72 -1.44 -6.64
C GLY A 107 14.61 -2.95 -6.87
N TRP A 108 13.58 -3.59 -6.31
CA TRP A 108 13.33 -5.01 -6.52
C TRP A 108 13.00 -5.32 -7.98
N ARG A 109 12.17 -4.51 -8.64
CA ARG A 109 11.83 -4.65 -10.05
C ARG A 109 13.06 -4.53 -10.95
N ASN A 110 13.86 -3.50 -10.74
CA ASN A 110 15.05 -3.24 -11.56
C ASN A 110 16.11 -4.34 -11.39
N ALA A 111 16.20 -4.99 -10.23
CA ALA A 111 17.09 -6.12 -10.00
C ALA A 111 16.62 -7.45 -10.64
N ASN A 112 15.38 -7.49 -11.16
CA ASN A 112 14.81 -8.68 -11.82
C ASN A 112 14.41 -8.40 -13.29
N ARG A 113 14.82 -7.24 -13.83
CA ARG A 113 14.83 -6.94 -15.27
C ARG A 113 16.15 -7.43 -15.88
#